data_AF-A0A2M7E8J5-F1
#
_entry.id   AF-A0A2M7E8J5-F1
#
_cell.length_a   1.000
_cell.length_b   1.000
_cell.length_c   1.000
_cell.angle_alpha   90.00
_cell.angle_beta   90.00
_cell.angle_gamma   90.00
#
_symmetry.space_group_name_H-M   'P 1'
#
loop_
_entity.id
_entity.type
_entity.pdbx_description
1 polymer ?
#
loop_
_entity_poly.entity_id
_entity_poly.type
_entity_poly.pdbx_seq_one_letter_code
_entity_poly.pdbx_strand_id
1 'polypeptide(L)'
;ALRLLEKIRDEAHRFAISYHRQLRRKALKESSLDGIKGIGEQRKKKLLSYFGSIAKIKEAKAEELKKLGLSEKLSRRVVEFLNQIV
;
A
#
# COMPACT_ATOMS: atom_id res chain seq x y z
N ALA A 1 -25.44 35.79 -2.50
CA ALA A 1 -24.43 35.28 -3.46
C ALA A 1 -23.16 34.75 -2.78
N LEU A 2 -22.61 35.41 -1.75
CA LEU A 2 -21.32 35.05 -1.11
C LEU A 2 -21.23 33.60 -0.58
N ARG A 3 -22.29 33.11 0.09
CA ARG A 3 -22.33 31.77 0.71
C ARG A 3 -22.22 30.60 -0.27
N LEU A 4 -22.58 30.80 -1.54
CA LEU A 4 -22.47 29.76 -2.57
C LEU A 4 -21.01 29.57 -3.00
N LEU A 5 -20.30 30.68 -3.22
CA LEU A 5 -18.89 30.66 -3.56
C LEU A 5 -18.02 30.09 -2.43
N GLU A 6 -18.35 30.39 -1.18
CA GLU A 6 -17.69 29.81 -0.01
C GLU A 6 -17.82 28.29 0.03
N LYS A 7 -19.03 27.75 -0.16
CA LYS A 7 -19.26 26.30 -0.22
C LYS A 7 -18.49 25.63 -1.36
N ILE A 8 -18.43 26.24 -2.53
CA ILE A 8 -17.67 25.72 -3.68
C ILE A 8 -16.18 25.68 -3.36
N ARG A 9 -15.65 26.73 -2.73
CA ARG A 9 -14.25 26.79 -2.29
C ARG A 9 -13.93 25.70 -1.28
N ASP A 10 -14.79 25.51 -0.28
CA ASP A 10 -14.56 24.52 0.77
C ASP A 10 -14.61 23.09 0.23
N GLU A 11 -15.50 22.80 -0.73
CA GLU A 11 -15.58 21.50 -1.38
C GLU A 11 -14.36 21.23 -2.28
N ALA A 12 -13.90 22.24 -3.02
CA ALA A 12 -12.66 22.16 -3.81
C ALA A 12 -11.44 21.93 -2.91
N HIS A 13 -11.35 22.63 -1.77
CA HIS A 13 -10.27 22.45 -0.80
C HIS A 13 -10.32 21.06 -0.14
N ARG A 14 -11.52 20.60 0.24
CA ARG A 14 -11.72 19.24 0.78
C ARG A 14 -11.30 18.17 -0.24
N PHE A 15 -11.68 18.35 -1.50
CA PHE A 15 -11.32 17.44 -2.59
C PHE A 15 -9.82 17.41 -2.84
N ALA A 16 -9.16 18.58 -2.89
CA ALA A 16 -7.71 18.65 -3.06
C ALA A 16 -6.96 17.94 -1.91
N ILE A 17 -7.37 18.18 -0.66
CA ILE A 17 -6.76 17.54 0.52
C ILE A 17 -6.98 16.02 0.49
N SER A 18 -8.21 15.56 0.21
CA SER A 18 -8.52 14.13 0.17
C SER A 18 -7.75 13.42 -0.95
N TYR A 19 -7.67 14.03 -2.13
CA TYR A 19 -6.91 13.51 -3.27
C TYR A 19 -5.41 13.42 -2.96
N HIS A 20 -4.79 14.46 -2.39
CA HIS A 20 -3.39 14.40 -1.99
C HIS A 20 -3.12 13.41 -0.85
N ARG A 21 -4.07 13.21 0.07
CA ARG A 21 -3.98 12.13 1.07
C ARG A 21 -4.05 10.76 0.41
N GLN A 22 -4.91 10.56 -0.59
CA GLN A 22 -5.00 9.30 -1.34
C GLN A 22 -3.71 9.02 -2.13
N LEU A 23 -3.17 10.03 -2.83
CA LEU A 23 -1.90 9.91 -3.55
C LEU A 23 -0.74 9.56 -2.61
N ARG A 24 -0.62 10.25 -1.45
CA ARG A 24 0.41 9.92 -0.45
C ARG A 24 0.24 8.51 0.12
N ARG A 25 -0.98 8.08 0.42
CA ARG A 25 -1.25 6.70 0.85
C ARG A 25 -0.86 5.69 -0.24
N LYS A 26 -1.07 6.01 -1.52
CA LYS A 26 -0.64 5.15 -2.64
C LYS A 26 0.88 5.09 -2.75
N ALA A 27 1.58 6.22 -2.63
CA ALA A 27 3.04 6.28 -2.66
C ALA A 27 3.69 5.56 -1.46
N LEU A 28 3.14 5.72 -0.24
CA LEU A 28 3.60 4.96 0.93
C LEU A 28 3.41 3.46 0.73
N LYS A 29 2.26 3.06 0.17
CA LYS A 29 2.03 1.65 -0.18
C LYS A 29 3.09 1.18 -1.17
N GLU A 30 3.30 1.89 -2.27
CA GLU A 30 4.34 1.52 -3.23
C GLU A 30 5.72 1.40 -2.54
N SER A 31 6.10 2.33 -1.66
CA SER A 31 7.41 2.30 -0.98
C SER A 31 7.57 1.20 0.08
N SER A 32 6.50 0.73 0.72
CA SER A 32 6.60 -0.21 1.85
C SER A 32 7.21 -1.56 1.47
N LEU A 33 7.01 -2.02 0.22
CA LEU A 33 7.60 -3.28 -0.25
C LEU A 33 9.03 -3.12 -0.77
N ASP A 34 9.46 -1.89 -1.07
CA ASP A 34 10.80 -1.59 -1.59
C ASP A 34 11.88 -1.66 -0.50
N GLY A 35 11.49 -1.49 0.77
CA GLY A 35 12.39 -1.66 1.92
C GLY A 35 12.79 -3.13 2.19
N ILE A 36 12.12 -4.10 1.57
CA ILE A 36 12.36 -5.52 1.84
C ILE A 36 13.47 -6.05 0.93
N LYS A 37 14.68 -6.18 1.50
CA LYS A 37 15.84 -6.77 0.81
C LYS A 37 15.53 -8.17 0.29
N GLY A 38 15.48 -8.33 -1.03
CA GLY A 38 15.18 -9.59 -1.74
C GLY A 38 13.81 -9.65 -2.42
N ILE A 39 12.97 -8.62 -2.26
CA ILE A 39 11.81 -8.37 -3.10
C ILE A 39 12.19 -7.38 -4.20
N GLY A 40 12.26 -7.87 -5.43
CA GLY A 40 12.36 -7.03 -6.62
C GLY A 40 10.98 -6.64 -7.16
N GLU A 41 10.97 -5.74 -8.13
CA GLU A 41 9.75 -5.15 -8.67
C GLU A 41 8.78 -6.19 -9.29
N GLN A 42 9.31 -7.25 -9.90
CA GLN A 42 8.48 -8.34 -10.45
C GLN A 42 7.69 -9.07 -9.35
N ARG A 43 8.33 -9.40 -8.22
CA ARG A 43 7.68 -10.07 -7.09
C ARG A 43 6.69 -9.14 -6.40
N LYS A 44 7.04 -7.86 -6.26
CA LYS A 44 6.17 -6.81 -5.74
C LYS A 44 4.89 -6.67 -6.58
N LYS A 45 5.02 -6.55 -7.90
CA LYS A 45 3.87 -6.49 -8.82
C LYS A 45 3.01 -7.75 -8.71
N LYS A 46 3.62 -8.93 -8.62
CA LYS A 46 2.88 -10.19 -8.44
C LYS A 46 2.10 -10.23 -7.12
N LEU A 47 2.71 -9.79 -6.01
CA LEU A 47 2.05 -9.71 -4.70
C LEU A 47 0.91 -8.68 -4.70
N LEU A 48 1.15 -7.48 -5.24
CA LEU A 48 0.11 -6.45 -5.35
C LEU A 48 -1.01 -6.85 -6.30
N SER A 49 -0.70 -7.56 -7.38
CA SER A 49 -1.71 -8.07 -8.32
C SER A 49 -2.56 -9.18 -7.71
N TYR A 50 -1.97 -10.04 -6.87
CA TYR A 50 -2.68 -11.15 -6.24
C TYR A 50 -3.50 -10.71 -5.03
N PHE A 51 -2.90 -9.94 -4.12
CA PHE A 51 -3.54 -9.52 -2.88
C PHE A 51 -4.28 -8.16 -3.02
N GLY A 52 -4.00 -7.38 -4.05
CA GLY A 52 -4.63 -6.07 -4.31
C GLY A 52 -4.17 -4.93 -3.41
N SER A 53 -3.76 -5.22 -2.16
CA SER A 53 -3.29 -4.20 -1.22
C SER A 53 -2.31 -4.76 -0.20
N ILE A 54 -1.49 -3.89 0.38
CA ILE A 54 -0.50 -4.27 1.39
C ILE A 54 -1.14 -4.70 2.71
N ALA A 55 -2.31 -4.14 3.04
CA ALA A 55 -3.09 -4.61 4.18
C ALA A 55 -3.46 -6.10 4.01
N LYS A 56 -3.90 -6.50 2.81
CA LYS A 56 -4.16 -7.90 2.49
C LYS A 56 -2.89 -8.76 2.46
N ILE A 57 -1.74 -8.20 2.04
CA ILE A 57 -0.45 -8.90 2.11
C ILE A 57 -0.02 -9.13 3.57
N LYS A 58 -0.32 -8.19 4.48
CA LYS A 58 -0.04 -8.31 5.92
C LYS A 58 -0.90 -9.40 6.56
N GLU A 59 -2.17 -9.52 6.16
CA GLU A 59 -3.09 -10.56 6.63
C GLU A 59 -2.83 -11.94 6.00
N ALA A 60 -2.12 -11.97 4.87
CA ALA A 60 -1.81 -13.20 4.16
C ALA A 60 -0.88 -14.11 4.97
N LYS A 61 -1.13 -15.43 4.89
CA LYS A 61 -0.26 -16.42 5.53
C LYS A 61 1.06 -16.55 4.76
N ALA A 62 2.14 -16.86 5.48
CA ALA A 62 3.45 -17.13 4.87
C ALA A 62 3.40 -18.25 3.81
N GLU A 63 2.45 -19.17 3.91
CA GLU A 63 2.18 -20.23 2.93
C GLU A 63 1.64 -19.70 1.59
N GLU A 64 0.80 -18.67 1.60
CA GLU A 64 0.28 -18.05 0.37
C GLU A 64 1.38 -17.28 -0.36
N LEU A 65 2.25 -16.62 0.40
CA LEU A 65 3.46 -15.99 -0.14
C LEU A 65 4.39 -17.03 -0.78
N LYS A 66 4.55 -18.20 -0.15
CA LYS A 66 5.30 -19.33 -0.73
C LYS A 66 4.70 -19.79 -2.06
N LYS A 67 3.37 -19.93 -2.16
CA LYS A 67 2.67 -20.32 -3.41
C LYS A 67 2.96 -19.36 -4.57
N LEU A 68 3.25 -18.09 -4.29
CA LEU A 68 3.61 -17.10 -5.31
C LEU A 68 5.07 -17.19 -5.79
N GLY A 69 5.86 -18.09 -5.22
CA GLY A 69 7.26 -18.32 -5.58
C GLY A 69 8.26 -17.57 -4.70
N LEU A 70 7.84 -17.13 -3.50
CA LEU A 70 8.76 -16.60 -2.49
C LEU A 70 9.38 -17.75 -1.69
N SER A 71 10.66 -17.64 -1.37
CA SER A 71 11.32 -18.58 -0.46
C SER A 71 10.78 -18.44 0.96
N GLU A 72 10.83 -19.51 1.75
CA GLU A 72 10.32 -19.52 3.13
C GLU A 72 10.87 -18.39 3.99
N LYS A 73 12.19 -18.16 3.90
CA LYS A 73 12.87 -17.10 4.63
C LYS A 73 12.38 -15.71 4.22
N LEU A 74 12.11 -15.52 2.93
CA LEU A 74 11.61 -14.24 2.42
C LEU A 74 10.15 -14.01 2.81
N SER A 75 9.29 -15.02 2.69
CA SER A 75 7.88 -14.92 3.11
C SER A 75 7.74 -14.54 4.58
N ARG A 76 8.52 -15.16 5.48
CA ARG A 76 8.53 -14.79 6.91
C ARG A 76 8.97 -13.34 7.12
N ARG A 77 10.08 -12.94 6.49
CA ARG A 77 10.61 -11.58 6.58
C ARG A 77 9.60 -10.53 6.10
N VAL A 78 8.82 -10.84 5.05
CA VAL A 78 7.79 -9.93 4.53
C VAL A 78 6.69 -9.71 5.55
N VAL A 79 6.15 -10.78 6.13
CA VAL A 79 5.11 -10.69 7.16
C VAL A 79 5.63 -9.94 8.38
N GLU A 80 6.84 -10.25 8.82
CA GLU A 80 7.49 -9.59 9.96
C GLU A 80 7.72 -8.09 9.72
N PHE A 81 8.26 -7.73 8.56
CA PHE A 81 8.50 -6.33 8.18
C PHE A 81 7.20 -5.52 8.07
N LEU A 82 6.15 -6.09 7.48
CA LEU A 82 4.84 -5.46 7.38
C LEU A 82 4.11 -5.36 8.73
N ASN A 83 4.45 -6.22 9.68
CA ASN A 83 3.96 -6.14 11.05
C ASN A 83 4.68 -5.04 11.87
N GLN A 84 5.95 -4.72 11.57
CA GLN A 84 6.72 -3.71 12.31
C GLN A 84 6.49 -2.26 11.87
N ILE A 85 5.95 -2.01 10.67
CA ILE A 85 5.78 -0.65 10.10
C ILE A 85 4.59 0.13 10.69
N VAL A 86 3.78 -0.46 11.57
CA VAL A 86 2.65 0.17 12.26
C VAL A 86 2.62 -0.29 13.71
#